data_AF-R1GRL5-F1
#
_entry.id   AF-R1GRL5-F1
#
_cell.length_a   1.000
_cell.length_b   1.000
_cell.length_c   1.000
_cell.angle_alpha   90.00
_cell.angle_beta   90.00
_cell.angle_gamma   90.00
#
_symmetry.space_group_name_H-M   'P 1'
#
loop_
_entity.id
_entity.type
_entity.pdbx_description
1 polymer ?
#
loop_
_entity_poly.entity_id
_entity_poly.type
_entity_poly.pdbx_seq_one_letter_code
_entity_poly.pdbx_strand_id
1 'polypeptide(L)'
;MLLVHQAGSVKVGEVVRYTLTYTPANDRILPSPAQLHLKIKNSSAIPLRAAYLHGPYTLHVAAYPSSFNPNRKVENPKKEGVPDFEPNLKAGGSWATRLLVPEEIRESGGKTSVKRTADGEPKSVTWIIEIHSQILFSNSASVSFELLVGRDERSLDYGFAAVAGHGQGTPGQVEDHQQGKSRHEGRHPAQPKGVYSRAIRLVVDDTTSLWNKPALPEWDEADKPRTSRDGYEAHPKDANKVKRQKNIHVVIVTHGLHSNLGADMLYVKESIDAAAKQAREEAVKRRRAARRGESSEATVTPESQANGGNLKDSSTAPLSGGQEDLYGDDAEDDDPDDEEVIVRGFGGNAVRTERGIQYLGKRLAKYVLGLTYPDQPYLPIKKSMKNKMSNTFSSGKAPADEGIPAHSGSSVHHQRHPSKHEERAYKFTSISFVGHSLGGLVQTYAIAYIHKHSPEFFHKIKPVNFICMSSPMLGLSNENPM
;
A
#
# COMPACT_ATOMS: atom_id res chain seq x y z
N MET A 1 -9.12 24.45 -19.43
CA MET A 1 -8.25 24.83 -18.31
C MET A 1 -7.59 23.59 -17.77
N LEU A 2 -6.25 23.57 -17.73
CA LEU A 2 -5.49 22.50 -17.11
C LEU A 2 -5.64 22.58 -15.59
N LEU A 3 -5.91 21.43 -14.96
CA LEU A 3 -6.15 21.31 -13.52
C LEU A 3 -4.99 20.61 -12.80
N VAL A 4 -4.41 19.59 -13.42
CA VAL A 4 -3.31 18.80 -12.86
C VAL A 4 -2.28 18.48 -13.95
N HIS A 5 -1.01 18.54 -13.59
CA HIS A 5 0.10 18.01 -14.38
C HIS A 5 1.13 17.36 -13.46
N GLN A 6 1.28 16.05 -13.60
CA GLN A 6 2.23 15.23 -12.87
C GLN A 6 3.17 14.54 -13.86
N ALA A 7 4.42 14.37 -13.47
CA ALA A 7 5.41 13.60 -14.21
C ALA A 7 6.09 12.61 -13.25
N GLY A 8 6.55 11.50 -13.79
CA GLY A 8 7.23 10.49 -12.99
C GLY A 8 7.80 9.37 -13.85
N SER A 9 8.28 8.33 -13.18
CA SER A 9 8.72 7.10 -13.83
C SER A 9 8.41 5.89 -12.96
N VAL A 10 8.24 4.74 -13.60
CA VAL A 10 8.09 3.45 -12.91
C VAL A 10 9.13 2.45 -13.42
N LYS A 11 9.68 1.65 -12.50
CA LYS A 11 10.57 0.53 -12.76
C LYS A 11 9.81 -0.79 -12.63
N VAL A 12 10.52 -1.91 -12.79
CA VAL A 12 9.92 -3.25 -12.67
C VAL A 12 9.13 -3.43 -11.39
N GLY A 13 7.86 -3.82 -11.54
CA GLY A 13 6.94 -4.06 -10.41
C GLY A 13 6.45 -2.81 -9.69
N GLU A 14 6.84 -1.60 -10.14
CA GLU A 14 6.39 -0.35 -9.52
C GLU A 14 5.03 0.10 -10.07
N VAL A 15 4.26 0.70 -9.18
CA VAL A 15 2.93 1.28 -9.36
C VAL A 15 2.91 2.66 -8.71
N VAL A 16 2.24 3.59 -9.37
CA VAL A 16 1.85 4.88 -8.80
C VAL A 16 0.34 5.02 -8.91
N ARG A 17 -0.29 5.36 -7.79
CA ARG A 17 -1.73 5.63 -7.69
C ARG A 17 -1.96 7.10 -7.40
N TYR A 18 -2.75 7.74 -8.25
CA TYR A 18 -3.24 9.09 -8.07
C TYR A 18 -4.71 9.04 -7.66
N THR A 19 -4.98 9.53 -6.46
CA THR A 19 -6.33 9.76 -5.95
C THR A 19 -6.71 11.19 -6.26
N LEU A 20 -7.62 11.38 -7.21
CA LEU A 20 -8.07 12.69 -7.68
C LEU A 20 -9.47 12.97 -7.15
N THR A 21 -9.62 13.93 -6.25
CA THR A 21 -10.92 14.43 -5.78
C THR A 21 -11.22 15.77 -6.43
N TYR A 22 -12.40 15.91 -7.06
CA TYR A 22 -12.92 17.16 -7.60
C TYR A 22 -14.13 17.65 -6.79
N THR A 23 -14.08 18.91 -6.37
CA THR A 23 -15.14 19.58 -5.59
C THR A 23 -15.71 20.74 -6.42
N PRO A 24 -16.85 20.55 -7.10
CA PRO A 24 -17.45 21.57 -7.97
C PRO A 24 -17.69 22.93 -7.30
N ALA A 25 -18.05 22.94 -6.01
CA ALA A 25 -18.30 24.15 -5.23
C ALA A 25 -17.06 25.05 -5.08
N ASN A 26 -15.85 24.48 -5.20
CA ASN A 26 -14.59 25.21 -5.13
C ASN A 26 -14.06 25.62 -6.51
N ASP A 27 -14.78 25.28 -7.58
CA ASP A 27 -14.41 25.65 -8.94
C ASP A 27 -14.96 27.03 -9.31
N ARG A 28 -14.07 27.93 -9.70
CA ARG A 28 -14.41 29.32 -10.05
C ARG A 28 -15.05 29.45 -11.42
N ILE A 29 -14.97 28.42 -12.27
CA ILE A 29 -15.51 28.45 -13.63
C ILE A 29 -16.86 27.73 -13.65
N LEU A 30 -17.92 28.49 -13.92
CA LEU A 30 -19.28 27.99 -14.07
C LEU A 30 -19.72 27.97 -15.54
N PRO A 31 -20.63 27.06 -15.94
CA PRO A 31 -21.13 25.93 -15.13
C PRO A 31 -20.04 24.88 -14.87
N SER A 32 -20.24 24.02 -13.87
CA SER A 32 -19.35 22.87 -13.67
C SER A 32 -19.35 21.96 -14.90
N PRO A 33 -18.20 21.37 -15.27
CA PRO A 33 -18.12 20.54 -16.46
C PRO A 33 -18.84 19.21 -16.21
N ALA A 34 -19.40 18.63 -17.27
CA ALA A 34 -20.04 17.31 -17.19
C ALA A 34 -19.03 16.18 -16.95
N GLN A 35 -17.79 16.40 -17.39
CA GLN A 35 -16.67 15.47 -17.29
C GLN A 35 -15.36 16.25 -17.20
N LEU A 36 -14.37 15.71 -16.50
CA LEU A 36 -12.98 16.12 -16.65
C LEU A 36 -12.30 15.23 -17.70
N HIS A 37 -11.25 15.72 -18.32
CA HIS A 37 -10.48 14.98 -19.32
C HIS A 37 -9.13 14.59 -18.71
N LEU A 38 -8.81 13.30 -18.77
CA LEU A 38 -7.54 12.71 -18.32
C LEU A 38 -6.74 12.30 -19.55
N LYS A 39 -5.44 12.60 -19.57
CA LYS A 39 -4.48 12.08 -20.54
C LYS A 39 -3.23 11.60 -19.83
N ILE A 40 -2.82 10.37 -20.14
CA ILE A 40 -1.57 9.79 -19.69
C ILE A 40 -0.69 9.53 -20.91
N LYS A 41 0.53 10.02 -20.86
CA LYS A 41 1.52 9.85 -21.92
C LYS A 41 2.67 9.01 -21.40
N ASN A 42 3.04 7.99 -22.16
CA ASN A 42 4.32 7.32 -21.97
C ASN A 42 5.41 8.17 -22.65
N SER A 43 6.21 8.86 -21.85
CA SER A 43 7.22 9.83 -22.29
C SER A 43 8.56 9.19 -22.65
N SER A 44 8.66 7.85 -22.59
CA SER A 44 9.82 7.13 -23.10
C SER A 44 10.00 7.31 -24.61
N ALA A 45 11.25 7.28 -25.07
CA ALA A 45 11.59 7.47 -26.46
C ALA A 45 10.96 6.39 -27.38
N ILE A 46 10.38 6.80 -28.51
CA ILE A 46 9.69 5.91 -29.47
C ILE A 46 10.55 4.71 -29.91
N PRO A 47 11.87 4.81 -30.14
CA PRO A 47 12.70 3.66 -30.49
C PRO A 47 12.66 2.52 -29.46
N LEU A 48 12.35 2.80 -28.19
CA LEU A 48 12.22 1.78 -27.14
C LEU A 48 11.03 0.82 -27.37
N ARG A 49 10.14 1.10 -28.32
CA ARG A 49 9.13 0.14 -28.80
C ARG A 49 9.75 -1.13 -29.37
N ALA A 50 10.94 -1.04 -29.96
CA ALA A 50 11.66 -2.19 -30.54
C ALA A 50 12.51 -2.95 -29.51
N ALA A 51 12.70 -2.41 -28.31
CA ALA A 51 13.61 -2.95 -27.28
C ALA A 51 12.95 -4.03 -26.39
N TYR A 52 12.25 -4.99 -26.98
CA TYR A 52 11.43 -5.98 -26.27
C TYR A 52 12.23 -6.87 -25.29
N LEU A 53 13.51 -7.13 -25.57
CA LEU A 53 14.36 -8.06 -24.82
C LEU A 53 14.67 -7.60 -23.38
N HIS A 54 14.73 -6.28 -23.12
CA HIS A 54 14.94 -5.73 -21.78
C HIS A 54 13.65 -5.36 -21.05
N GLY A 55 12.51 -5.82 -21.59
CA GLY A 55 11.15 -5.55 -21.13
C GLY A 55 10.44 -4.59 -22.07
N PRO A 56 9.13 -4.75 -22.32
CA PRO A 56 8.44 -3.72 -23.05
C PRO A 56 8.42 -2.45 -22.17
N TYR A 57 8.87 -1.33 -22.74
CA TYR A 57 8.75 0.00 -22.12
C TYR A 57 7.30 0.47 -22.22
N THR A 58 6.38 -0.33 -21.67
CA THR A 58 4.94 -0.16 -21.72
C THR A 58 4.40 0.09 -20.32
N LEU A 59 3.28 0.79 -20.27
CA LEU A 59 2.52 1.03 -19.05
C LEU A 59 1.17 0.34 -19.18
N HIS A 60 0.67 -0.20 -18.07
CA HIS A 60 -0.76 -0.42 -17.91
C HIS A 60 -1.31 0.77 -17.14
N VAL A 61 -2.28 1.47 -17.73
CA VAL A 61 -2.91 2.64 -17.13
C VAL A 61 -4.40 2.40 -16.97
N ALA A 62 -4.97 2.86 -15.85
CA ALA A 62 -6.39 2.74 -15.60
C ALA A 62 -6.91 3.97 -14.88
N ALA A 63 -8.17 4.32 -15.11
CA ALA A 63 -8.90 5.30 -14.31
C ALA A 63 -10.30 4.78 -14.02
N TYR A 64 -10.70 4.86 -12.75
CA TYR A 64 -12.01 4.39 -12.31
C TYR A 64 -12.53 5.21 -11.13
N PRO A 65 -13.85 5.34 -10.95
CA PRO A 65 -14.44 5.97 -9.77
C PRO A 65 -13.96 5.28 -8.48
N SER A 66 -13.76 6.02 -7.39
CA SER A 66 -13.39 5.41 -6.10
C SER A 66 -14.48 4.49 -5.53
N SER A 67 -15.72 4.63 -6.02
CA SER A 67 -16.85 3.74 -5.67
C SER A 67 -16.87 2.44 -6.48
N PHE A 68 -15.97 2.27 -7.46
CA PHE A 68 -15.93 1.05 -8.26
C PHE A 68 -15.61 -0.17 -7.40
N ASN A 69 -16.31 -1.28 -7.66
CA ASN A 69 -16.04 -2.56 -7.06
C ASN A 69 -15.93 -3.62 -8.17
N PRO A 70 -14.77 -4.26 -8.36
CA PRO A 70 -14.56 -5.24 -9.43
C PRO A 70 -15.40 -6.51 -9.27
N ASN A 71 -15.92 -6.77 -8.06
CA ASN A 71 -16.75 -7.94 -7.76
C ASN A 71 -18.25 -7.66 -7.91
N ARG A 72 -18.64 -6.46 -8.39
CA ARG A 72 -20.03 -6.07 -8.61
C ARG A 72 -20.27 -5.52 -10.00
N LYS A 73 -21.47 -5.77 -10.51
CA LYS A 73 -21.95 -5.12 -11.72
C LYS A 73 -22.38 -3.69 -11.39
N VAL A 74 -21.98 -2.74 -12.23
CA VAL A 74 -22.42 -1.34 -12.13
C VAL A 74 -23.85 -1.25 -12.66
N GLU A 75 -24.80 -0.92 -11.81
CA GLU A 75 -26.23 -0.82 -12.17
C GLU A 75 -26.51 0.40 -13.06
N ASN A 76 -25.87 1.54 -12.77
CA ASN A 76 -26.06 2.79 -13.53
C ASN A 76 -24.74 3.37 -14.08
N PRO A 77 -24.13 2.75 -15.11
CA PRO A 77 -22.86 3.18 -15.71
C PRO A 77 -22.82 4.66 -16.13
N LYS A 78 -23.95 5.19 -16.63
CA LYS A 78 -24.06 6.58 -17.08
C LYS A 78 -24.03 7.60 -15.95
N LYS A 79 -24.31 7.18 -14.71
CA LYS A 79 -24.36 8.04 -13.53
C LYS A 79 -23.08 7.91 -12.71
N GLU A 80 -22.65 6.68 -12.48
CA GLU A 80 -21.52 6.36 -11.59
C GLU A 80 -20.17 6.39 -12.32
N GLY A 81 -20.20 6.37 -13.66
CA GLY A 81 -19.02 6.17 -14.48
C GLY A 81 -18.65 4.69 -14.56
N VAL A 82 -17.72 4.37 -15.46
CA VAL A 82 -17.17 3.03 -15.62
C VAL A 82 -15.64 3.10 -15.58
N PRO A 83 -14.96 2.04 -15.13
CA PRO A 83 -13.53 1.90 -15.33
C PRO A 83 -13.17 1.97 -16.81
N ASP A 84 -12.08 2.66 -17.11
CA ASP A 84 -11.45 2.67 -18.43
C ASP A 84 -9.95 2.46 -18.26
N PHE A 85 -9.32 1.73 -19.17
CA PHE A 85 -7.93 1.33 -19.05
C PHE A 85 -7.27 1.08 -20.41
N GLU A 86 -5.96 1.23 -20.45
CA GLU A 86 -5.09 0.84 -21.56
C GLU A 86 -3.97 -0.05 -21.01
N PRO A 87 -4.01 -1.37 -21.29
CA PRO A 87 -3.06 -2.30 -20.70
C PRO A 87 -1.67 -2.27 -21.36
N ASN A 88 -1.53 -1.67 -22.54
CA ASN A 88 -0.32 -1.71 -23.36
C ASN A 88 0.05 -0.34 -23.92
N LEU A 89 0.13 0.67 -23.06
CA LEU A 89 0.54 2.02 -23.45
C LEU A 89 2.04 2.07 -23.80
N LYS A 90 2.34 1.91 -25.09
CA LYS A 90 3.71 1.85 -25.65
C LYS A 90 4.46 3.17 -25.54
N ALA A 91 5.79 3.11 -25.55
CA ALA A 91 6.69 4.26 -25.55
C ALA A 91 6.28 5.35 -26.56
N GLY A 92 6.20 6.60 -26.13
CA GLY A 92 5.74 7.74 -26.93
C GLY A 92 4.23 7.75 -27.25
N GLY A 93 3.47 6.76 -26.79
CA GLY A 93 2.01 6.71 -26.92
C GLY A 93 1.30 7.54 -25.85
N SER A 94 0.04 7.84 -26.08
CA SER A 94 -0.85 8.48 -25.10
C SER A 94 -2.21 7.80 -25.07
N TRP A 95 -2.77 7.70 -23.88
CA TRP A 95 -4.15 7.29 -23.63
C TRP A 95 -4.93 8.46 -23.03
N ALA A 96 -6.19 8.62 -23.41
CA ALA A 96 -7.04 9.67 -22.88
C ALA A 96 -8.44 9.13 -22.58
N THR A 97 -9.03 9.59 -21.48
CA THR A 97 -10.37 9.18 -21.04
C THR A 97 -11.12 10.33 -20.36
N ARG A 98 -12.39 10.09 -20.06
CA ARG A 98 -13.33 11.06 -19.47
C ARG A 98 -13.70 10.64 -18.05
N LEU A 99 -13.49 11.54 -17.11
CA LEU A 99 -13.85 11.36 -15.70
C LEU A 99 -15.22 12.01 -15.46
N LEU A 100 -16.27 11.19 -15.38
CA LEU A 100 -17.65 11.66 -15.30
C LEU A 100 -17.96 12.37 -13.97
N VAL A 101 -18.39 13.64 -14.03
CA VAL A 101 -18.84 14.39 -12.85
C VAL A 101 -20.34 14.13 -12.65
N PRO A 102 -20.82 13.56 -11.53
CA PRO A 102 -22.24 13.29 -11.32
C PRO A 102 -23.11 14.55 -11.38
N GLU A 103 -24.29 14.47 -12.00
CA GLU A 103 -25.19 15.62 -12.19
C GLU A 103 -25.64 16.24 -10.86
N GLU A 104 -25.83 15.39 -9.85
CA GLU A 104 -26.24 15.77 -8.50
C GLU A 104 -25.24 16.71 -7.82
N ILE A 105 -23.96 16.73 -8.20
CA ILE A 105 -22.95 17.61 -7.58
C ILE A 105 -22.55 18.80 -8.45
N ARG A 106 -22.99 18.86 -9.72
CA ARG A 106 -22.67 19.98 -10.63
C ARG A 106 -23.33 21.27 -10.15
N GLU A 107 -22.60 22.37 -10.28
CA GLU A 107 -23.06 23.73 -10.01
C GLU A 107 -23.42 24.45 -11.32
N SER A 108 -24.52 25.19 -11.31
CA SER A 108 -24.98 26.02 -12.44
C SER A 108 -25.21 27.44 -11.94
N GLY A 109 -24.89 28.45 -12.77
CA GLY A 109 -24.78 29.87 -12.42
C GLY A 109 -26.08 30.60 -12.03
N GLY A 110 -27.05 29.92 -11.43
CA GLY A 110 -28.32 30.50 -10.99
C GLY A 110 -28.97 29.86 -9.75
N LYS A 111 -28.35 28.86 -9.11
CA LYS A 111 -28.84 28.28 -7.84
C LYS A 111 -27.72 28.36 -6.79
N THR A 112 -27.85 29.29 -5.86
CA THR A 112 -26.85 29.65 -4.83
C THR A 112 -26.83 28.75 -3.60
N SER A 113 -27.43 27.55 -3.64
CA SER A 113 -27.31 26.59 -2.54
C SER A 113 -26.16 25.62 -2.82
N VAL A 114 -24.99 25.87 -2.23
CA VAL A 114 -23.86 24.93 -2.22
C VAL A 114 -24.39 23.57 -1.78
N LYS A 115 -24.28 22.56 -2.64
CA LYS A 115 -24.78 21.23 -2.31
C LYS A 115 -23.85 20.59 -1.29
N ARG A 116 -24.38 20.32 -0.09
CA ARG A 116 -23.63 19.76 1.04
C ARG A 116 -24.00 18.29 1.30
N THR A 117 -23.10 17.56 1.95
CA THR A 117 -23.35 16.24 2.54
C THR A 117 -24.21 16.37 3.80
N ALA A 118 -24.61 15.23 4.40
CA ALA A 118 -25.34 15.22 5.68
C ALA A 118 -24.55 15.95 6.79
N ASP A 119 -23.22 15.86 6.73
CA ASP A 119 -22.29 16.47 7.69
C ASP A 119 -21.99 17.94 7.38
N GLY A 120 -22.59 18.51 6.33
CA GLY A 120 -22.42 19.91 5.95
C GLY A 120 -21.21 20.22 5.07
N GLU A 121 -20.44 19.22 4.63
CA GLU A 121 -19.29 19.37 3.74
C GLU A 121 -19.71 19.51 2.26
N PRO A 122 -18.97 20.25 1.41
CA PRO A 122 -19.31 20.36 -0.01
C PRO A 122 -19.23 19.00 -0.71
N LYS A 123 -20.21 18.67 -1.56
CA LYS A 123 -20.18 17.42 -2.30
C LYS A 123 -19.01 17.36 -3.28
N SER A 124 -18.34 16.22 -3.35
CA SER A 124 -17.20 15.95 -4.23
C SER A 124 -17.31 14.59 -4.90
N VAL A 125 -16.54 14.38 -5.96
CA VAL A 125 -16.36 13.08 -6.63
C VAL A 125 -14.88 12.73 -6.64
N THR A 126 -14.55 11.45 -6.50
CA THR A 126 -13.17 10.97 -6.48
C THR A 126 -12.97 9.84 -7.49
N TRP A 127 -11.83 9.88 -8.17
CA TRP A 127 -11.37 8.82 -9.06
C TRP A 127 -9.99 8.33 -8.62
N ILE A 128 -9.74 7.05 -8.86
CA ILE A 128 -8.44 6.42 -8.75
C ILE A 128 -7.86 6.32 -10.16
N ILE A 129 -6.64 6.80 -10.33
CA ILE A 129 -5.88 6.71 -11.57
C ILE A 129 -4.60 5.96 -11.26
N GLU A 130 -4.33 4.87 -11.97
CA GLU A 130 -3.17 4.03 -11.71
C GLU A 130 -2.28 3.92 -12.92
N ILE A 131 -0.98 3.91 -12.66
CA ILE A 131 0.07 3.72 -13.67
C ILE A 131 0.97 2.60 -13.17
N HIS A 132 0.94 1.48 -13.89
CA HIS A 132 1.67 0.26 -13.56
C HIS A 132 2.75 0.00 -14.60
N SER A 133 3.94 -0.35 -14.13
CA SER A 133 5.00 -0.84 -15.00
C SER A 133 4.67 -2.22 -15.55
N GLN A 134 4.98 -2.44 -16.84
CA GLN A 134 4.94 -3.76 -17.48
C GLN A 134 6.36 -4.30 -17.78
N ILE A 135 7.40 -3.70 -17.19
CA ILE A 135 8.77 -4.23 -17.27
C ILE A 135 8.81 -5.59 -16.56
N LEU A 136 9.41 -6.60 -17.20
CA LEU A 136 9.48 -7.96 -16.68
C LEU A 136 10.86 -8.32 -16.12
N PHE A 137 11.93 -8.00 -16.85
CA PHE A 137 13.25 -8.61 -16.60
C PHE A 137 14.39 -7.63 -16.33
N SER A 138 14.11 -6.32 -16.29
CA SER A 138 15.15 -5.31 -16.11
C SER A 138 14.95 -4.50 -14.84
N ASN A 139 15.93 -4.59 -13.94
CA ASN A 139 16.00 -3.76 -12.73
C ASN A 139 16.52 -2.33 -13.01
N SER A 140 17.12 -2.10 -14.17
CA SER A 140 17.67 -0.79 -14.55
C SER A 140 16.76 0.00 -15.49
N ALA A 141 15.84 -0.68 -16.20
CA ALA A 141 14.87 -0.02 -17.05
C ALA A 141 13.88 0.79 -16.22
N SER A 142 13.46 1.92 -16.78
CA SER A 142 12.38 2.76 -16.26
C SER A 142 11.52 3.25 -17.42
N VAL A 143 10.23 3.42 -17.16
CA VAL A 143 9.28 3.99 -18.11
C VAL A 143 8.78 5.32 -17.55
N SER A 144 9.15 6.42 -18.21
CA SER A 144 8.73 7.75 -17.81
C SER A 144 7.33 8.05 -18.33
N PHE A 145 6.56 8.84 -17.58
CA PHE A 145 5.20 9.22 -17.95
C PHE A 145 4.86 10.65 -17.56
N GLU A 146 3.81 11.18 -18.20
CA GLU A 146 3.12 12.41 -17.81
C GLU A 146 1.62 12.12 -17.62
N LEU A 147 1.02 12.70 -16.59
CA LEU A 147 -0.41 12.65 -16.30
C LEU A 147 -0.97 14.07 -16.30
N LEU A 148 -1.98 14.31 -17.13
CA LEU A 148 -2.64 15.60 -17.27
C LEU A 148 -4.14 15.46 -17.03
N VAL A 149 -4.71 16.37 -16.24
CA VAL A 149 -6.17 16.48 -16.05
C VAL A 149 -6.60 17.90 -16.40
N GLY A 150 -7.64 18.04 -17.20
CA GLY A 150 -8.18 19.33 -17.64
C GLY A 150 -9.70 19.37 -17.62
N ARG A 151 -10.26 20.58 -17.59
CA ARG A 151 -11.71 20.81 -17.77
C ARG A 151 -12.18 20.56 -19.21
N ASP A 152 -11.29 20.73 -20.17
CA ASP A 152 -11.56 20.52 -21.61
C ASP A 152 -10.36 19.83 -22.26
N GLU A 153 -10.63 19.07 -23.31
CA GLU A 153 -9.64 18.26 -24.02
C GLU A 153 -8.49 19.10 -24.59
N ARG A 154 -8.80 20.29 -25.12
CA ARG A 154 -7.79 21.18 -25.72
C ARG A 154 -6.73 21.59 -24.72
N SER A 155 -7.10 21.80 -23.46
CA SER A 155 -6.14 22.14 -22.40
C SER A 155 -5.12 21.05 -22.07
N LEU A 156 -5.31 19.82 -22.59
CA LEU A 156 -4.35 18.73 -22.47
C LEU A 156 -3.29 18.76 -23.59
N ASP A 157 -3.58 19.41 -24.73
CA ASP A 157 -2.69 19.45 -25.91
C ASP A 157 -1.82 20.70 -25.95
N TYR A 158 -2.30 21.81 -25.41
CA TYR A 158 -1.49 23.04 -25.28
C TYR A 158 -0.29 22.86 -24.34
N GLY A 159 -0.26 21.75 -23.59
CA GLY A 159 0.85 21.37 -22.75
C GLY A 159 1.25 22.45 -21.76
N PHE A 160 2.39 22.21 -21.13
CA PHE A 160 3.00 23.07 -20.13
C PHE A 160 3.26 24.52 -20.58
N ALA A 161 3.38 24.78 -21.89
CA ALA A 161 3.76 26.07 -22.44
C ALA A 161 2.75 27.19 -22.11
N ALA A 162 1.45 26.88 -22.04
CA ALA A 162 0.41 27.85 -21.68
C ALA A 162 0.37 28.17 -20.17
N VAL A 163 0.79 27.24 -19.31
CA VAL A 163 0.77 27.39 -17.84
C VAL A 163 2.08 27.99 -17.30
N ALA A 164 3.21 27.71 -17.96
CA ALA A 164 4.52 28.25 -17.61
C ALA A 164 4.60 29.79 -17.75
N GLY A 165 3.81 30.39 -18.64
CA GLY A 165 3.72 31.86 -18.82
C GLY A 165 3.21 32.63 -17.60
N HIS A 166 2.68 31.95 -16.57
CA HIS A 166 2.17 32.56 -15.34
C HIS A 166 2.94 32.15 -14.07
N GLY A 167 4.16 31.62 -14.19
CA GLY A 167 5.05 31.39 -13.05
C GLY A 167 4.70 30.21 -12.14
N GLN A 168 3.72 29.36 -12.51
CA GLN A 168 3.34 28.15 -11.78
C GLN A 168 3.61 26.84 -12.55
N GLY A 169 4.28 26.92 -13.70
CA GLY A 169 4.56 25.76 -14.53
C GLY A 169 5.78 25.01 -14.01
N THR A 170 5.63 24.04 -13.11
CA THR A 170 6.48 22.84 -13.09
C THR A 170 5.55 21.66 -12.81
N PRO A 171 5.62 20.54 -13.56
CA PRO A 171 4.86 19.35 -13.19
C PRO A 171 5.23 18.94 -11.76
N GLY A 172 4.25 18.47 -11.00
CA GLY A 172 4.55 17.76 -9.77
C GLY A 172 5.31 16.49 -10.08
N GLN A 173 6.24 16.10 -9.22
CA GLN A 173 6.94 14.82 -9.31
C GLN A 173 6.38 13.85 -8.29
N VAL A 174 6.39 12.55 -8.59
CA VAL A 174 5.96 11.51 -7.64
C VAL A 174 6.70 11.64 -6.29
N GLU A 175 7.99 11.97 -6.33
CA GLU A 175 8.86 12.15 -5.17
C GLU A 175 8.49 13.39 -4.32
N ASP A 176 7.85 14.41 -4.91
CA ASP A 176 7.38 15.60 -4.18
C ASP A 176 6.32 15.23 -3.13
N HIS A 177 5.65 14.08 -3.30
CA HIS A 177 4.57 13.61 -2.45
C HIS A 177 5.01 12.55 -1.43
N GLN A 178 6.27 12.09 -1.48
CA GLN A 178 6.82 11.08 -0.55
C GLN A 178 7.16 11.66 0.85
N GLN A 179 7.28 12.98 0.99
CA GLN A 179 7.74 13.65 2.23
C GLN A 179 6.62 13.97 3.25
N GLY A 180 5.49 13.26 3.19
CA GLY A 180 4.31 13.54 4.03
C GLY A 180 4.48 13.33 5.54
N LYS A 181 5.59 12.74 6.02
CA LYS A 181 5.77 12.44 7.45
C LYS A 181 6.49 13.54 8.28
N SER A 182 7.08 14.57 7.69
CA SER A 182 7.87 15.57 8.45
C SER A 182 7.30 16.98 8.54
N ARG A 183 6.05 17.21 8.09
CA ARG A 183 5.42 18.54 8.20
C ARG A 183 4.24 18.52 9.15
N HIS A 184 4.54 18.33 10.43
CA HIS A 184 3.73 18.96 11.47
C HIS A 184 4.14 20.44 11.60
N GLU A 185 3.11 21.29 11.61
CA GLU A 185 3.06 22.65 12.15
C GLU A 185 3.74 23.78 11.36
N GLY A 186 2.90 24.73 10.90
CA GLY A 186 3.32 26.12 10.74
C GLY A 186 3.65 26.59 9.33
N ARG A 187 2.75 26.42 8.35
CA ARG A 187 2.54 27.38 7.24
C ARG A 187 1.33 26.97 6.42
N HIS A 188 0.56 27.97 5.95
CA HIS A 188 -0.62 27.81 5.11
C HIS A 188 -0.47 26.68 4.08
N PRO A 189 -1.52 25.87 3.81
CA PRO A 189 -1.42 24.75 2.88
C PRO A 189 -1.14 25.29 1.47
N ALA A 190 0.14 25.31 1.10
CA ALA A 190 0.53 25.54 -0.28
C ALA A 190 -0.09 24.43 -1.12
N GLN A 191 -0.69 24.79 -2.27
CA GLN A 191 -1.22 23.78 -3.18
C GLN A 191 -0.13 22.77 -3.53
N PRO A 192 -0.45 21.46 -3.59
CA PRO A 192 0.52 20.45 -3.99
C PRO A 192 1.10 20.80 -5.36
N LYS A 193 2.40 20.57 -5.55
CA LYS A 193 3.05 20.83 -6.85
C LYS A 193 2.32 20.08 -7.96
N GLY A 194 2.17 20.73 -9.13
CA GLY A 194 1.43 20.16 -10.26
C GLY A 194 -0.09 20.16 -10.11
N VAL A 195 -0.66 20.82 -9.08
CA VAL A 195 -2.11 21.05 -8.96
C VAL A 195 -2.40 22.54 -9.15
N TYR A 196 -3.19 22.88 -10.17
CA TYR A 196 -3.43 24.25 -10.62
C TYR A 196 -4.83 24.79 -10.28
N SER A 197 -5.65 24.02 -9.56
CA SER A 197 -7.01 24.40 -9.15
C SER A 197 -7.31 24.07 -7.71
N ARG A 198 -8.00 24.97 -7.00
CA ARG A 198 -8.49 24.75 -5.62
C ARG A 198 -9.66 23.78 -5.57
N ALA A 199 -10.29 23.51 -6.72
CA ALA A 199 -11.33 22.49 -6.84
C ALA A 199 -10.77 21.06 -6.84
N ILE A 200 -9.45 20.90 -6.89
CA ILE A 200 -8.78 19.60 -6.94
C ILE A 200 -8.00 19.35 -5.65
N ARG A 201 -8.21 18.17 -5.07
CA ARG A 201 -7.32 17.54 -4.10
C ARG A 201 -6.70 16.32 -4.75
N LEU A 202 -5.37 16.22 -4.69
CA LEU A 202 -4.60 15.12 -5.27
C LEU A 202 -3.79 14.45 -4.17
N VAL A 203 -3.96 13.14 -4.00
CA VAL A 203 -3.09 12.30 -3.17
C VAL A 203 -2.34 11.35 -4.09
N VAL A 204 -1.03 11.26 -3.93
CA VAL A 204 -0.16 10.43 -4.77
C VAL A 204 0.49 9.38 -3.88
N ASP A 205 0.27 8.12 -4.21
CA ASP A 205 0.82 6.96 -3.52
C ASP A 205 1.77 6.21 -4.45
N ASP A 206 3.02 6.06 -4.03
CA ASP A 206 3.97 5.16 -4.68
C ASP A 206 3.81 3.72 -4.18
N THR A 207 4.57 2.81 -4.79
CA THR A 207 4.54 1.38 -4.44
C THR A 207 4.82 1.15 -2.96
N THR A 208 5.76 1.89 -2.38
CA THR A 208 6.17 1.72 -0.98
C THR A 208 5.05 2.16 -0.05
N SER A 209 4.41 3.29 -0.31
CA SER A 209 3.25 3.79 0.44
C SER A 209 2.10 2.79 0.37
N LEU A 210 1.74 2.32 -0.83
CA LEU A 210 0.65 1.36 -1.03
C LEU A 210 0.85 0.06 -0.24
N TRP A 211 2.07 -0.47 -0.23
CA TRP A 211 2.41 -1.69 0.51
C TRP A 211 2.48 -1.50 2.04
N ASN A 212 2.67 -0.27 2.53
CA ASN A 212 2.79 0.03 3.96
C ASN A 212 1.53 0.61 4.58
N LYS A 213 0.44 0.75 3.81
CA LYS A 213 -0.88 1.13 4.30
C LYS A 213 -1.70 -0.13 4.67
N PRO A 214 -2.46 -0.17 5.77
CA PRO A 214 -2.38 0.77 6.89
C PRO A 214 -1.00 0.74 7.55
N ALA A 215 -0.59 1.89 8.10
CA ALA A 215 0.65 2.00 8.85
C ALA A 215 0.61 1.13 10.11
N LEU A 216 1.79 0.74 10.61
CA LEU A 216 1.85 0.10 11.92
C LEU A 216 1.48 1.13 13.01
N PRO A 217 0.79 0.72 14.09
CA PRO A 217 0.45 1.62 15.17
C PRO A 217 1.69 2.31 15.76
N GLU A 218 1.60 3.62 16.01
CA GLU A 218 2.61 4.41 16.72
C GLU A 218 1.99 4.95 18.01
N TRP A 219 2.82 5.30 19.01
CA TRP A 219 2.31 6.02 20.20
C TRP A 219 2.01 7.46 19.83
N ASP A 220 0.93 8.03 20.37
CA ASP A 220 0.57 9.43 20.14
C ASP A 220 1.69 10.39 20.60
N GLU A 221 1.88 11.50 19.88
CA GLU A 221 2.92 12.50 20.19
C GLU A 221 2.73 13.15 21.58
N ALA A 222 1.49 13.26 22.05
CA ALA A 222 1.17 13.70 23.42
C ALA A 222 1.65 12.70 24.49
N ASP A 223 1.91 11.46 24.08
CA ASP A 223 2.25 10.32 24.90
C ASP A 223 3.73 9.92 24.84
N LYS A 224 4.54 10.61 24.02
CA LYS A 224 5.99 10.42 23.99
C LYS A 224 6.60 10.99 25.28
N PRO A 225 7.51 10.26 25.97
CA PRO A 225 8.17 10.76 27.16
C PRO A 225 8.99 12.00 26.78
N ARG A 226 8.51 13.19 27.16
CA ARG A 226 9.28 14.42 27.07
C ARG A 226 10.49 14.27 27.99
N THR A 227 11.67 14.14 27.42
CA THR A 227 12.92 14.34 28.16
C THR A 227 13.03 15.83 28.47
N SER A 228 12.50 16.24 29.62
CA SER A 228 12.69 17.60 30.12
C SER A 228 14.19 17.82 30.38
N ARG A 229 14.74 18.83 29.73
CA ARG A 229 16.13 19.28 29.95
C ARG A 229 16.26 20.14 31.21
N ASP A 230 15.14 20.50 31.84
CA ASP A 230 15.09 21.30 33.06
C ASP A 230 14.26 20.57 34.12
N GLY A 231 14.90 20.32 35.28
CA GLY A 231 14.41 19.51 36.39
C GLY A 231 13.26 20.11 37.18
N TYR A 232 12.11 20.29 36.54
CA TYR A 232 10.84 20.52 37.21
C TYR A 232 9.94 19.30 36.99
N GLU A 233 9.69 18.55 38.08
CA GLU A 233 8.71 17.46 38.13
C GLU A 233 7.32 18.03 37.88
N ALA A 234 6.75 17.77 36.71
CA ALA A 234 5.32 17.93 36.50
C ALA A 234 4.60 16.77 37.21
N HIS A 235 3.78 17.09 38.21
CA HIS A 235 2.92 16.11 38.89
C HIS A 235 2.00 15.40 37.86
N PRO A 236 2.09 14.06 37.72
CA PRO A 236 1.30 13.35 36.73
C PRO A 236 -0.11 13.11 37.29
N LYS A 237 -1.12 13.80 36.74
CA LYS A 237 -2.52 13.57 37.10
C LYS A 237 -3.18 12.37 36.41
N ASP A 238 -2.48 11.62 35.55
CA ASP A 238 -3.05 10.45 34.85
C ASP A 238 -2.05 9.26 34.74
N ALA A 239 -1.32 8.95 35.82
CA ALA A 239 -0.25 7.95 35.80
C ALA A 239 -0.69 6.47 35.76
N ASN A 240 -1.97 6.12 35.49
CA ASN A 240 -2.46 4.76 35.71
C ASN A 240 -3.18 4.07 34.54
N LYS A 241 -3.09 4.57 33.30
CA LYS A 241 -3.41 3.73 32.13
C LYS A 241 -2.13 2.99 31.72
N VAL A 242 -2.03 1.72 32.08
CA VAL A 242 -1.01 0.80 31.54
C VAL A 242 -1.15 0.82 30.02
N LYS A 243 -0.17 1.39 29.31
CA LYS A 243 -0.15 1.46 27.85
C LYS A 243 -0.04 0.03 27.31
N ARG A 244 -1.12 -0.48 26.70
CA ARG A 244 -1.16 -1.83 26.12
C ARG A 244 -0.76 -1.78 24.65
N GLN A 245 0.12 -2.68 24.25
CA GLN A 245 0.49 -2.86 22.84
C GLN A 245 -0.65 -3.54 22.08
N LYS A 246 -0.95 -3.07 20.87
CA LYS A 246 -1.90 -3.72 19.96
C LYS A 246 -1.36 -5.05 19.45
N ASN A 247 -2.22 -6.06 19.39
CA ASN A 247 -1.87 -7.36 18.80
C ASN A 247 -1.99 -7.27 17.29
N ILE A 248 -0.97 -7.70 16.55
CA ILE A 248 -0.95 -7.69 15.09
C ILE A 248 -0.93 -9.11 14.53
N HIS A 249 -1.90 -9.43 13.68
CA HIS A 249 -1.85 -10.55 12.74
C HIS A 249 -1.20 -10.09 11.43
N VAL A 250 0.05 -10.51 11.19
CA VAL A 250 0.75 -10.12 9.95
C VAL A 250 0.52 -11.12 8.83
N VAL A 251 0.09 -10.64 7.67
CA VAL A 251 -0.05 -11.46 6.46
C VAL A 251 1.08 -11.14 5.49
N ILE A 252 1.89 -12.13 5.16
CA ILE A 252 3.03 -11.99 4.24
C ILE A 252 2.62 -12.45 2.85
N VAL A 253 2.59 -11.51 1.89
CA VAL A 253 2.26 -11.77 0.48
C VAL A 253 3.54 -11.90 -0.35
N THR A 254 3.63 -12.96 -1.14
CA THR A 254 4.80 -13.32 -1.93
C THR A 254 4.44 -13.66 -3.37
N HIS A 255 5.29 -13.19 -4.29
CA HIS A 255 5.01 -13.18 -5.72
C HIS A 255 5.81 -14.25 -6.48
N GLY A 256 5.41 -14.55 -7.71
CA GLY A 256 6.13 -15.43 -8.63
C GLY A 256 7.05 -14.71 -9.62
N LEU A 257 7.44 -15.42 -10.69
CA LEU A 257 8.34 -14.94 -11.75
C LEU A 257 7.81 -13.70 -12.49
N HIS A 258 6.54 -13.75 -12.89
CA HIS A 258 5.89 -12.72 -13.72
C HIS A 258 4.73 -12.05 -12.99
N SER A 259 4.46 -12.44 -11.74
CA SER A 259 3.38 -11.83 -10.98
C SER A 259 3.70 -10.35 -10.86
N ASN A 260 2.78 -9.51 -11.33
CA ASN A 260 3.00 -8.07 -11.31
C ASN A 260 3.06 -7.66 -9.83
N LEU A 261 4.30 -7.55 -9.33
CA LEU A 261 4.67 -7.20 -7.96
C LEU A 261 3.88 -5.99 -7.44
N GLY A 262 3.51 -5.13 -8.37
CA GLY A 262 2.52 -4.08 -8.23
C GLY A 262 1.09 -4.61 -8.26
N ALA A 263 0.49 -4.67 -9.46
CA ALA A 263 -0.96 -4.81 -9.62
C ALA A 263 -1.60 -6.01 -8.90
N ASP A 264 -1.20 -7.23 -9.24
CA ASP A 264 -1.90 -8.44 -8.79
C ASP A 264 -1.76 -8.64 -7.29
N MET A 265 -0.55 -8.39 -6.77
CA MET A 265 -0.25 -8.60 -5.36
C MET A 265 -0.80 -7.46 -4.50
N LEU A 266 -0.88 -6.24 -5.04
CA LEU A 266 -1.63 -5.15 -4.39
C LEU A 266 -3.13 -5.46 -4.34
N TYR A 267 -3.72 -6.02 -5.40
CA TYR A 267 -5.12 -6.44 -5.36
C TYR A 267 -5.38 -7.48 -4.27
N VAL A 268 -4.52 -8.50 -4.15
CA VAL A 268 -4.61 -9.50 -3.07
C VAL A 268 -4.49 -8.84 -1.70
N LYS A 269 -3.53 -7.94 -1.53
CA LYS A 269 -3.35 -7.17 -0.31
C LYS A 269 -4.62 -6.39 0.05
N GLU A 270 -5.12 -5.59 -0.87
CA GLU A 270 -6.27 -4.70 -0.66
C GLU A 270 -7.56 -5.48 -0.42
N SER A 271 -7.71 -6.64 -1.05
CA SER A 271 -8.82 -7.56 -0.80
C SER A 271 -8.79 -8.10 0.64
N ILE A 272 -7.60 -8.45 1.15
CA ILE A 272 -7.44 -8.92 2.53
C ILE A 272 -7.66 -7.76 3.52
N ASP A 273 -7.09 -6.58 3.25
CA ASP A 273 -7.28 -5.38 4.09
C ASP A 273 -8.77 -4.99 4.18
N ALA A 274 -9.49 -5.03 3.05
CA ALA A 274 -10.92 -4.71 3.00
C ALA A 274 -11.77 -5.75 3.75
N ALA A 275 -11.48 -7.04 3.56
CA ALA A 275 -12.15 -8.11 4.30
C ALA A 275 -11.90 -8.02 5.82
N ALA A 276 -10.67 -7.67 6.22
CA ALA A 276 -10.31 -7.49 7.62
C ALA A 276 -11.03 -6.27 8.24
N LYS A 277 -11.10 -5.15 7.52
CA LYS A 277 -11.86 -3.96 7.94
C LYS A 277 -13.32 -4.32 8.20
N GLN A 278 -13.95 -4.98 7.24
CA GLN A 278 -15.35 -5.37 7.34
C GLN A 278 -15.59 -6.32 8.52
N ALA A 279 -14.74 -7.33 8.69
CA ALA A 279 -14.85 -8.28 9.81
C ALA A 279 -14.77 -7.56 11.17
N ARG A 280 -13.93 -6.52 11.27
CA ARG A 280 -13.80 -5.69 12.48
C ARG A 280 -15.04 -4.82 12.71
N GLU A 281 -15.55 -4.14 11.69
CA GLU A 281 -16.79 -3.34 11.79
C GLU A 281 -17.99 -4.20 12.22
N GLU A 282 -18.11 -5.40 11.66
CA GLU A 282 -19.15 -6.36 12.03
C GLU A 282 -18.99 -6.87 13.46
N ALA A 283 -17.74 -7.09 13.92
CA ALA A 283 -17.45 -7.46 15.30
C ALA A 283 -17.82 -6.34 16.28
N VAL A 284 -17.46 -5.09 15.98
CA VAL A 284 -17.83 -3.91 16.79
C VAL A 284 -19.35 -3.77 16.85
N LYS A 285 -20.03 -3.84 15.70
CA LYS A 285 -21.49 -3.75 15.62
C LYS A 285 -22.18 -4.84 16.45
N ARG A 286 -21.68 -6.08 16.38
CA ARG A 286 -22.19 -7.21 17.17
C ARG A 286 -22.01 -6.97 18.67
N ARG A 287 -20.86 -6.45 19.10
CA ARG A 287 -20.59 -6.12 20.50
C ARG A 287 -21.50 -4.99 21.01
N ARG A 288 -21.73 -3.95 20.20
CA ARG A 288 -22.68 -2.87 20.52
C ARG A 288 -24.11 -3.39 20.67
N ALA A 289 -24.58 -4.24 19.75
CA ALA A 289 -25.91 -4.83 19.82
C ALA A 289 -26.07 -5.70 21.09
N ALA A 290 -25.06 -6.53 21.40
CA ALA A 290 -25.05 -7.34 22.62
C ALA A 290 -25.12 -6.49 23.90
N ARG A 291 -24.38 -5.36 23.95
CA ARG A 291 -24.43 -4.40 25.08
C ARG A 291 -25.80 -3.72 25.23
N ARG A 292 -26.54 -3.55 24.13
CA ARG A 292 -27.89 -2.96 24.13
C ARG A 292 -29.00 -3.96 24.46
N GLY A 293 -28.66 -5.23 24.68
CA GLY A 293 -29.66 -6.27 24.94
C GLY A 293 -30.53 -6.61 23.72
N GLU A 294 -30.10 -6.20 22.53
CA GLU A 294 -30.76 -6.56 21.27
C GLU A 294 -30.38 -8.01 20.94
N SER A 295 -31.33 -8.94 21.07
CA SER A 295 -31.13 -10.33 20.66
C SER A 295 -30.97 -10.38 19.14
N SER A 296 -29.72 -10.44 18.66
CA SER A 296 -29.47 -10.66 17.24
C SER A 296 -29.79 -12.12 16.90
N GLU A 297 -31.01 -12.40 16.43
CA GLU A 297 -31.36 -13.61 15.66
C GLU A 297 -30.70 -13.57 14.27
N ALA A 298 -29.36 -13.50 14.24
CA ALA A 298 -28.59 -13.76 13.05
C ALA A 298 -27.70 -14.97 13.35
N THR A 299 -28.30 -16.16 13.25
CA THR A 299 -27.59 -17.44 13.30
C THR A 299 -26.70 -17.52 12.06
N VAL A 300 -25.44 -17.08 12.19
CA VAL A 300 -24.40 -17.25 11.17
C VAL A 300 -24.02 -18.72 11.18
N THR A 301 -24.53 -19.51 10.23
CA THR A 301 -24.15 -20.92 10.06
C THR A 301 -22.68 -21.02 9.61
N PRO A 302 -21.96 -22.12 9.89
CA PRO A 302 -20.59 -22.33 9.41
C PRO A 302 -20.46 -22.23 7.89
N GLU A 303 -21.53 -22.57 7.16
CA GLU A 303 -21.62 -22.39 5.71
C GLU A 303 -21.57 -20.92 5.27
N SER A 304 -22.07 -19.97 6.08
CA SER A 304 -21.99 -18.53 5.80
C SER A 304 -20.59 -17.94 6.03
N GLN A 305 -19.71 -18.61 6.79
CA GLN A 305 -18.28 -18.28 6.84
C GLN A 305 -17.50 -18.86 5.65
N ALA A 306 -17.89 -20.04 5.14
CA ALA A 306 -17.26 -20.65 3.97
C ALA A 306 -17.70 -19.99 2.64
N ASN A 307 -18.91 -19.41 2.59
CA ASN A 307 -19.47 -18.74 1.40
C ASN A 307 -19.32 -17.21 1.41
N GLY A 308 -18.43 -16.66 2.25
CA GLY A 308 -18.16 -15.22 2.25
C GLY A 308 -19.37 -14.37 2.61
N GLY A 309 -19.96 -14.62 3.78
CA GLY A 309 -21.06 -13.83 4.35
C GLY A 309 -20.81 -12.34 4.18
N ASN A 310 -21.72 -11.69 3.46
CA ASN A 310 -21.78 -10.25 3.21
C ASN A 310 -20.49 -9.52 2.78
N LEU A 311 -19.45 -10.20 2.27
CA LEU A 311 -18.33 -9.60 1.50
C LEU A 311 -18.80 -8.75 0.29
N LYS A 312 -20.10 -8.70 0.07
CA LYS A 312 -20.76 -8.00 -1.00
C LYS A 312 -20.33 -6.54 -1.05
N ASP A 313 -20.24 -5.78 0.05
CA ASP A 313 -20.12 -4.29 -0.01
C ASP A 313 -18.68 -3.72 0.03
N SER A 314 -17.66 -4.55 0.25
CA SER A 314 -16.29 -4.06 0.36
C SER A 314 -15.75 -3.66 -1.02
N SER A 315 -15.73 -2.36 -1.34
CA SER A 315 -14.91 -1.87 -2.45
C SER A 315 -13.45 -2.19 -2.14
N THR A 316 -12.76 -2.86 -3.06
CA THR A 316 -11.31 -3.14 -2.96
C THR A 316 -10.48 -1.86 -3.13
N ALA A 317 -11.11 -0.73 -3.45
CA ALA A 317 -10.47 0.56 -3.52
C ALA A 317 -10.98 1.51 -2.41
N PRO A 318 -10.66 1.26 -1.13
CA PRO A 318 -10.67 2.35 -0.19
C PRO A 318 -9.46 3.23 -0.50
N LEU A 319 -9.73 4.51 -0.75
CA LEU A 319 -8.76 5.59 -0.62
C LEU A 319 -7.92 5.33 0.64
N SER A 320 -6.60 5.23 0.47
CA SER A 320 -5.61 5.08 1.54
C SER A 320 -5.99 4.15 2.69
N GLY A 321 -5.60 2.88 2.60
CA GLY A 321 -5.20 2.14 3.80
C GLY A 321 -6.29 1.64 4.73
N GLY A 322 -7.59 1.79 4.40
CA GLY A 322 -8.69 0.96 4.89
C GLY A 322 -9.02 1.00 6.39
N GLN A 323 -8.07 1.25 7.28
CA GLN A 323 -8.25 1.16 8.74
C GLN A 323 -7.91 2.48 9.45
N GLU A 324 -7.43 3.50 8.74
CA GLU A 324 -7.03 4.80 9.32
C GLU A 324 -8.22 5.53 9.97
N ASP A 325 -9.42 5.40 9.41
CA ASP A 325 -10.65 6.03 9.92
C ASP A 325 -11.28 5.31 11.13
N LEU A 326 -10.86 4.07 11.45
CA LEU A 326 -11.41 3.31 12.58
C LEU A 326 -10.89 3.82 13.94
N TYR A 327 -9.86 4.66 13.93
CA TYR A 327 -9.21 5.16 15.15
C TYR A 327 -9.83 6.44 15.71
N GLY A 328 -10.80 7.05 15.01
CA GLY A 328 -11.37 8.36 15.36
C GLY A 328 -12.51 8.34 16.38
N ASP A 329 -13.48 7.42 16.23
CA ASP A 329 -14.70 7.39 17.07
C ASP A 329 -15.02 6.00 17.67
N ASP A 330 -14.50 4.89 17.10
CA ASP A 330 -14.82 3.52 17.54
C ASP A 330 -13.81 2.93 18.55
N ALA A 331 -12.75 3.68 18.91
CA ALA A 331 -11.67 3.22 19.80
C ALA A 331 -12.14 2.85 21.22
N GLU A 332 -13.32 3.32 21.67
CA GLU A 332 -13.91 2.95 22.97
C GLU A 332 -14.50 1.53 22.98
N ASP A 333 -14.77 0.94 21.81
CA ASP A 333 -15.32 -0.41 21.65
C ASP A 333 -14.30 -1.43 21.12
N ASP A 334 -13.03 -1.06 20.94
CA ASP A 334 -11.96 -2.01 20.61
C ASP A 334 -11.70 -2.95 21.79
N ASP A 335 -11.68 -4.27 21.53
CA ASP A 335 -11.21 -5.20 22.56
C ASP A 335 -9.69 -5.09 22.55
N PRO A 336 -9.03 -4.83 23.70
CA PRO A 336 -7.58 -4.84 23.75
C PRO A 336 -6.96 -6.18 23.30
N ASP A 337 -7.73 -7.28 23.30
CA ASP A 337 -7.30 -8.59 22.82
C ASP A 337 -7.56 -8.82 21.32
N ASP A 338 -8.29 -7.95 20.62
CA ASP A 338 -8.54 -8.07 19.18
C ASP A 338 -7.22 -7.92 18.40
N GLU A 339 -6.98 -8.82 17.43
CA GLU A 339 -5.82 -8.73 16.53
C GLU A 339 -6.13 -7.83 15.32
N GLU A 340 -5.27 -6.84 15.07
CA GLU A 340 -5.31 -6.04 13.86
C GLU A 340 -4.58 -6.76 12.71
N VAL A 341 -5.28 -6.96 11.59
CA VAL A 341 -4.70 -7.62 10.41
C VAL A 341 -3.92 -6.60 9.58
N ILE A 342 -2.63 -6.87 9.38
CA ILE A 342 -1.75 -6.03 8.58
C ILE A 342 -1.08 -6.86 7.49
N VAL A 343 -1.30 -6.47 6.24
CA VAL A 343 -0.71 -7.16 5.09
C VAL A 343 0.58 -6.48 4.63
N ARG A 344 1.63 -7.27 4.38
CA ARG A 344 2.94 -6.80 3.90
C ARG A 344 3.46 -7.67 2.76
N GLY A 345 4.06 -7.03 1.76
CA GLY A 345 4.66 -7.69 0.60
C GLY A 345 6.18 -7.71 0.65
N PHE A 346 6.80 -8.74 0.08
CA PHE A 346 8.25 -8.81 -0.08
C PHE A 346 8.69 -8.60 -1.54
N GLY A 347 8.89 -7.34 -1.92
CA GLY A 347 9.36 -6.96 -3.26
C GLY A 347 10.83 -7.30 -3.55
N GLY A 348 11.61 -7.71 -2.55
CA GLY A 348 13.05 -7.93 -2.69
C GLY A 348 13.42 -8.99 -3.73
N ASN A 349 12.49 -9.90 -4.07
CA ASN A 349 12.69 -11.01 -5.01
C ASN A 349 12.39 -10.68 -6.48
N ALA A 350 12.00 -9.44 -6.79
CA ALA A 350 11.86 -8.93 -8.16
C ALA A 350 13.09 -9.29 -9.02
N VAL A 351 12.85 -9.88 -10.20
CA VAL A 351 13.88 -10.17 -11.22
C VAL A 351 15.08 -10.97 -10.67
N ARG A 352 14.82 -11.90 -9.75
CA ARG A 352 15.86 -12.76 -9.13
C ARG A 352 15.47 -14.23 -9.11
N THR A 353 14.43 -14.59 -9.83
CA THR A 353 13.84 -15.93 -9.86
C THR A 353 14.77 -16.98 -10.42
N GLU A 354 15.67 -16.61 -11.32
CA GLU A 354 16.74 -17.45 -11.85
C GLU A 354 17.74 -17.91 -10.78
N ARG A 355 17.77 -17.25 -9.60
CA ARG A 355 18.57 -17.68 -8.46
C ARG A 355 17.99 -18.89 -7.71
N GLY A 356 16.78 -19.30 -8.06
CA GLY A 356 16.12 -20.48 -7.52
C GLY A 356 15.43 -20.29 -6.16
N ILE A 357 14.51 -21.20 -5.84
CA ILE A 357 13.63 -21.17 -4.66
C ILE A 357 14.43 -21.02 -3.36
N GLN A 358 15.56 -21.72 -3.24
CA GLN A 358 16.42 -21.67 -2.06
C GLN A 358 16.92 -20.24 -1.78
N TYR A 359 17.38 -19.54 -2.81
CA TYR A 359 17.88 -18.17 -2.68
C TYR A 359 16.75 -17.22 -2.28
N LEU A 360 15.62 -17.30 -2.98
CA LEU A 360 14.45 -16.46 -2.75
C LEU A 360 13.85 -16.67 -1.35
N GLY A 361 13.71 -17.94 -0.94
CA GLY A 361 13.12 -18.32 0.34
C GLY A 361 13.99 -17.90 1.53
N LYS A 362 15.32 -17.99 1.41
CA LYS A 362 16.23 -17.43 2.44
C LYS A 362 16.04 -15.93 2.63
N ARG A 363 15.81 -15.18 1.55
CA ARG A 363 15.63 -13.72 1.62
C ARG A 363 14.29 -13.34 2.22
N LEU A 364 13.23 -14.05 1.83
CA LEU A 364 11.92 -13.90 2.43
C LEU A 364 11.96 -14.23 3.93
N ALA A 365 12.58 -15.34 4.32
CA ALA A 365 12.72 -15.71 5.73
C ALA A 365 13.43 -14.64 6.55
N LYS A 366 14.51 -14.07 6.01
CA LYS A 366 15.24 -12.97 6.66
C LYS A 366 14.39 -11.70 6.76
N TYR A 367 13.60 -11.40 5.74
CA TYR A 367 12.65 -10.28 5.81
C TYR A 367 11.64 -10.47 6.94
N VAL A 368 11.03 -11.66 7.05
CA VAL A 368 10.07 -11.98 8.12
C VAL A 368 10.72 -11.87 9.50
N LEU A 369 11.91 -12.44 9.70
CA LEU A 369 12.65 -12.33 10.96
C LEU A 369 12.97 -10.87 11.31
N GLY A 370 13.38 -10.06 10.32
CA GLY A 370 13.64 -8.64 10.54
C GLY A 370 12.38 -7.84 10.87
N LEU A 371 11.26 -8.15 10.21
CA LEU A 371 9.97 -7.48 10.42
C LEU A 371 9.41 -7.75 11.82
N THR A 372 9.47 -9.00 12.29
CA THR A 372 8.86 -9.42 13.55
C THR A 372 9.77 -9.29 14.77
N TYR A 373 10.99 -8.80 14.59
CA TYR A 373 11.86 -8.45 15.70
C TYR A 373 11.36 -7.16 16.40
N PRO A 374 11.46 -7.01 17.74
CA PRO A 374 11.99 -7.96 18.73
C PRO A 374 11.00 -8.99 19.30
N ASP A 375 9.74 -9.07 18.83
CA ASP A 375 8.75 -10.04 19.36
C ASP A 375 9.26 -11.49 19.26
N GLN A 376 10.18 -11.73 18.34
CA GLN A 376 11.08 -12.87 18.32
C GLN A 376 12.56 -12.41 18.40
N PRO A 377 13.46 -13.19 19.04
CA PRO A 377 14.80 -12.71 19.44
C PRO A 377 15.92 -12.88 18.39
N TYR A 378 15.60 -13.29 17.17
CA TYR A 378 16.59 -13.65 16.15
C TYR A 378 16.66 -12.61 15.02
N LEU A 379 17.84 -12.05 14.77
CA LEU A 379 18.06 -11.11 13.67
C LEU A 379 18.91 -11.72 12.55
N PRO A 380 18.58 -11.44 11.27
CA PRO A 380 19.51 -11.68 10.18
C PRO A 380 20.66 -10.68 10.22
N ILE A 381 21.90 -11.17 10.37
CA ILE A 381 23.08 -10.31 10.27
C ILE A 381 23.52 -10.21 8.81
N LYS A 382 23.62 -8.98 8.30
CA LYS A 382 24.26 -8.69 7.02
C LYS A 382 25.78 -8.77 7.22
N LYS A 383 26.40 -9.88 6.83
CA LYS A 383 27.87 -9.92 6.68
C LYS A 383 28.26 -8.92 5.59
N SER A 384 28.73 -7.75 5.98
CA SER A 384 29.28 -6.76 5.05
C SER A 384 30.44 -7.37 4.27
N MET A 385 30.58 -7.02 2.99
CA MET A 385 31.64 -7.54 2.12
C MET A 385 33.06 -7.26 2.68
N LYS A 386 33.20 -6.26 3.57
CA LYS A 386 34.44 -6.00 4.34
C LYS A 386 34.87 -7.20 5.23
N ASN A 387 33.92 -7.95 5.80
CA ASN A 387 34.24 -9.09 6.68
C ASN A 387 34.75 -10.32 5.92
N LYS A 388 34.60 -10.36 4.58
CA LYS A 388 35.19 -11.44 3.76
C LYS A 388 36.68 -11.22 3.48
N MET A 389 37.16 -9.98 3.49
CA MET A 389 38.58 -9.66 3.27
C MET A 389 39.39 -9.58 4.57
N SER A 390 38.76 -9.27 5.72
CA SER A 390 39.48 -9.19 7.01
C SER A 390 39.83 -10.56 7.61
N ASN A 391 39.06 -11.61 7.31
CA ASN A 391 39.30 -12.96 7.83
C ASN A 391 40.50 -13.68 7.20
N THR A 392 41.12 -13.12 6.14
CA THR A 392 42.30 -13.71 5.51
C THR A 392 43.62 -13.20 6.11
N PHE A 393 43.60 -12.09 6.88
CA PHE A 393 44.85 -11.47 7.40
C PHE A 393 44.78 -10.89 8.82
N SER A 394 43.79 -11.23 9.64
CA SER A 394 43.77 -10.76 11.05
C SER A 394 43.43 -11.85 12.06
N SER A 395 44.42 -12.23 12.86
CA SER A 395 44.26 -12.88 14.16
C SER A 395 43.94 -11.81 15.20
N GLY A 396 42.68 -11.36 15.26
CA GLY A 396 42.28 -10.33 16.22
C GLY A 396 40.79 -10.33 16.50
N LYS A 397 40.44 -10.57 17.78
CA LYS A 397 39.14 -10.45 18.47
C LYS A 397 37.88 -10.24 17.62
N ALA A 398 36.93 -11.17 17.76
CA ALA A 398 35.56 -11.04 17.26
C ALA A 398 34.91 -9.72 17.73
N PRO A 399 34.16 -9.01 16.86
CA PRO A 399 33.42 -7.82 17.28
C PRO A 399 32.39 -8.19 18.35
N ALA A 400 32.35 -7.42 19.43
CA ALA A 400 31.58 -7.74 20.65
C ALA A 400 30.04 -7.66 20.51
N ASP A 401 29.50 -7.47 19.30
CA ASP A 401 28.08 -7.16 19.07
C ASP A 401 27.42 -8.01 17.97
N GLU A 402 28.08 -9.08 17.49
CA GLU A 402 27.52 -9.91 16.40
C GLU A 402 26.49 -10.97 16.87
N GLY A 403 26.02 -10.95 18.12
CA GLY A 403 25.07 -11.94 18.65
C GLY A 403 25.57 -13.40 18.57
N ILE A 404 24.76 -14.36 19.01
CA ILE A 404 25.12 -15.80 18.97
C ILE A 404 24.48 -16.43 17.74
N PRO A 405 25.23 -17.03 16.79
CA PRO A 405 24.65 -17.71 15.63
C PRO A 405 23.65 -18.79 16.08
N ALA A 406 22.49 -18.87 15.43
CA ALA A 406 21.46 -19.86 15.77
C ALA A 406 21.95 -21.32 15.71
N HIS A 407 22.90 -21.59 14.81
CA HIS A 407 23.69 -22.82 14.75
C HIS A 407 25.00 -22.54 13.99
N SER A 408 25.92 -23.51 13.95
CA SER A 408 27.19 -23.38 13.22
C SER A 408 26.96 -22.93 11.76
N GLY A 409 27.60 -21.83 11.36
CA GLY A 409 27.47 -21.25 10.00
C GLY A 409 26.19 -20.46 9.71
N SER A 410 25.27 -20.29 10.68
CA SER A 410 24.05 -19.51 10.50
C SER A 410 24.34 -18.01 10.30
N SER A 411 23.61 -17.38 9.37
CA SER A 411 23.59 -15.91 9.25
C SER A 411 22.52 -15.25 10.13
N VAL A 412 21.70 -16.05 10.81
CA VAL A 412 20.69 -15.61 11.78
C VAL A 412 21.28 -15.78 13.17
N HIS A 413 21.23 -14.71 13.96
CA HIS A 413 21.86 -14.64 15.28
C HIS A 413 20.83 -14.27 16.35
N HIS A 414 21.01 -14.83 17.53
CA HIS A 414 20.28 -14.52 18.74
C HIS A 414 20.93 -13.32 19.43
N GLN A 415 20.17 -12.27 19.72
CA GLN A 415 20.67 -11.11 20.45
C GLN A 415 20.53 -11.34 21.95
N ARG A 416 21.66 -11.32 22.67
CA ARG A 416 21.73 -11.65 24.11
C ARG A 416 21.22 -10.52 25.01
N HIS A 417 21.26 -9.29 24.51
CA HIS A 417 20.65 -8.12 25.11
C HIS A 417 19.80 -7.44 24.03
N PRO A 418 18.47 -7.33 24.21
CA PRO A 418 17.72 -6.40 23.38
C PRO A 418 18.33 -5.03 23.64
N SER A 419 18.74 -4.33 22.58
CA SER A 419 19.08 -2.92 22.74
C SER A 419 17.87 -2.21 23.37
N LYS A 420 18.04 -1.05 24.02
CA LYS A 420 16.91 -0.23 24.51
C LYS A 420 16.07 0.20 23.30
N HIS A 421 15.23 -0.71 22.80
CA HIS A 421 14.32 -0.46 21.71
C HIS A 421 13.21 0.40 22.27
N GLU A 422 12.89 1.46 21.53
CA GLU A 422 11.69 2.25 21.78
C GLU A 422 10.51 1.29 21.90
N GLU A 423 9.79 1.40 23.01
CA GLU A 423 8.61 0.58 23.27
C GLU A 423 7.66 0.80 22.10
N ARG A 424 7.33 -0.25 21.34
CA ARG A 424 6.43 -0.13 20.18
C ARG A 424 4.99 -0.12 20.66
N ALA A 425 4.09 0.57 19.97
CA ALA A 425 2.66 0.54 20.25
C ALA A 425 1.97 -0.78 19.85
N TYR A 426 2.73 -1.75 19.33
CA TYR A 426 2.23 -3.01 18.82
C TYR A 426 3.21 -4.17 19.05
N LYS A 427 2.69 -5.40 18.95
CA LYS A 427 3.45 -6.65 18.92
C LYS A 427 2.84 -7.60 17.88
N PHE A 428 3.69 -8.35 17.17
CA PHE A 428 3.22 -9.42 16.28
C PHE A 428 2.90 -10.68 17.09
N THR A 429 1.65 -11.11 17.06
CA THR A 429 1.15 -12.27 17.82
C THR A 429 0.90 -13.48 16.93
N SER A 430 0.59 -13.24 15.66
CA SER A 430 0.25 -14.30 14.71
C SER A 430 0.67 -13.93 13.28
N ILE A 431 0.84 -14.94 12.42
CA ILE A 431 1.33 -14.77 11.05
C ILE A 431 0.61 -15.69 10.05
N SER A 432 0.32 -15.17 8.87
CA SER A 432 -0.15 -15.93 7.71
C SER A 432 0.78 -15.73 6.51
N PHE A 433 0.84 -16.74 5.64
CA PHE A 433 1.64 -16.72 4.41
C PHE A 433 0.73 -16.93 3.19
N VAL A 434 0.83 -16.01 2.22
CA VAL A 434 0.11 -16.08 0.95
C VAL A 434 1.12 -16.00 -0.20
N GLY A 435 1.15 -17.03 -1.05
CA GLY A 435 2.11 -17.15 -2.13
C GLY A 435 1.43 -17.41 -3.47
N HIS A 436 1.75 -16.61 -4.48
CA HIS A 436 1.27 -16.82 -5.84
C HIS A 436 2.37 -17.38 -6.74
N SER A 437 2.02 -18.36 -7.60
CA SER A 437 2.94 -18.97 -8.57
C SER A 437 4.21 -19.51 -7.88
N LEU A 438 5.41 -19.12 -8.32
CA LEU A 438 6.67 -19.50 -7.66
C LEU A 438 6.70 -19.07 -6.18
N GLY A 439 5.94 -18.03 -5.80
CA GLY A 439 5.79 -17.55 -4.43
C GLY A 439 5.38 -18.63 -3.43
N GLY A 440 4.52 -19.58 -3.81
CA GLY A 440 4.13 -20.70 -2.95
C GLY A 440 5.31 -21.58 -2.52
N LEU A 441 6.21 -21.89 -3.47
CA LEU A 441 7.42 -22.65 -3.17
C LEU A 441 8.43 -21.83 -2.36
N VAL A 442 8.51 -20.52 -2.63
CA VAL A 442 9.38 -19.58 -1.90
C VAL A 442 8.99 -19.46 -0.44
N GLN A 443 7.70 -19.27 -0.14
CA GLN A 443 7.20 -19.20 1.24
C GLN A 443 7.36 -20.55 1.96
N THR A 444 7.16 -21.68 1.27
CA THR A 444 7.41 -23.01 1.82
C THR A 444 8.86 -23.14 2.31
N TYR A 445 9.82 -22.76 1.46
CA TYR A 445 11.23 -22.76 1.84
C TYR A 445 11.51 -21.78 2.99
N ALA A 446 10.89 -20.60 2.97
CA ALA A 446 11.08 -19.60 4.00
C ALA A 446 10.61 -20.07 5.38
N ILE A 447 9.45 -20.72 5.46
CA ILE A 447 8.90 -21.31 6.70
C ILE A 447 9.88 -22.37 7.25
N ALA A 448 10.34 -23.29 6.39
CA ALA A 448 11.32 -24.30 6.78
C ALA A 448 12.64 -23.68 7.27
N TYR A 449 13.09 -22.60 6.61
CA TYR A 449 14.28 -21.86 7.02
C TYR A 449 14.09 -21.17 8.39
N ILE A 450 12.95 -20.50 8.61
CA ILE A 450 12.63 -19.86 9.89
C ILE A 450 12.62 -20.92 10.99
N HIS A 451 11.90 -22.02 10.82
CA HIS A 451 11.83 -23.10 11.82
C HIS A 451 13.21 -23.68 12.13
N LYS A 452 14.06 -23.87 11.13
CA LYS A 452 15.42 -24.39 11.33
C LYS A 452 16.34 -23.42 12.08
N HIS A 453 16.23 -22.12 11.81
CA HIS A 453 17.15 -21.10 12.33
C HIS A 453 16.59 -20.31 13.54
N SER A 454 15.32 -20.46 13.83
CA SER A 454 14.60 -19.86 14.96
C SER A 454 13.49 -20.84 15.40
N PRO A 455 13.86 -21.94 16.10
CA PRO A 455 12.91 -23.02 16.41
C PRO A 455 11.69 -22.56 17.21
N GLU A 456 11.89 -21.58 18.11
CA GLU A 456 10.83 -21.00 18.95
C GLU A 456 9.98 -19.94 18.23
N PHE A 457 10.26 -19.62 16.96
CA PHE A 457 9.56 -18.56 16.24
C PHE A 457 8.05 -18.78 16.23
N PHE A 458 7.61 -19.98 15.83
CA PHE A 458 6.19 -20.28 15.66
C PHE A 458 5.46 -20.56 16.98
N HIS A 459 6.19 -20.72 18.09
CA HIS A 459 5.61 -20.72 19.43
C HIS A 459 5.32 -19.28 19.91
N LYS A 460 6.15 -18.31 19.51
CA LYS A 460 6.00 -16.89 19.87
C LYS A 460 5.02 -16.16 18.95
N ILE A 461 5.04 -16.48 17.67
CA ILE A 461 4.20 -15.89 16.64
C ILE A 461 3.42 -17.03 15.98
N LYS A 462 2.15 -17.16 16.34
CA LYS A 462 1.32 -18.29 15.96
C LYS A 462 1.10 -18.32 14.44
N PRO A 463 1.47 -19.39 13.72
CA PRO A 463 1.10 -19.54 12.32
C PRO A 463 -0.41 -19.82 12.21
N VAL A 464 -1.11 -19.12 11.31
CA VAL A 464 -2.56 -19.24 11.13
C VAL A 464 -2.93 -19.81 9.77
N ASN A 465 -2.54 -19.14 8.68
CA ASN A 465 -2.88 -19.58 7.32
C ASN A 465 -1.65 -19.81 6.45
N PHE A 466 -1.71 -20.84 5.61
CA PHE A 466 -0.75 -21.13 4.56
C PHE A 466 -1.50 -21.29 3.23
N ILE A 467 -1.39 -20.29 2.36
CA ILE A 467 -2.17 -20.20 1.13
C ILE A 467 -1.22 -20.19 -0.07
N CYS A 468 -1.43 -21.13 -0.99
CA CYS A 468 -0.73 -21.20 -2.27
C CYS A 468 -1.73 -21.01 -3.41
N MET A 469 -1.54 -19.98 -4.23
CA MET A 469 -2.36 -19.68 -5.40
C MET A 469 -1.57 -19.99 -6.67
N SER A 470 -2.11 -20.82 -7.55
CA SER A 470 -1.49 -21.19 -8.83
C SER A 470 -0.02 -21.64 -8.70
N SER A 471 0.33 -22.24 -7.55
CA SER A 471 1.70 -22.61 -7.22
C SER A 471 1.97 -24.05 -7.68
N PRO A 472 3.10 -24.34 -8.34
CA PRO A 472 3.42 -25.67 -8.85
C PRO A 472 3.92 -26.60 -7.72
N MET A 473 3.09 -26.85 -6.72
CA MET A 473 3.43 -27.61 -5.51
C MET A 473 3.70 -29.10 -5.79
N LEU A 474 3.03 -29.67 -6.80
CA LEU A 474 3.17 -31.06 -7.21
C LEU A 474 4.55 -31.38 -7.85
N GLY A 475 5.31 -30.36 -8.23
CA GLY A 475 6.55 -30.54 -8.99
C GLY A 475 6.30 -31.10 -10.41
N LEU A 476 7.35 -31.57 -11.06
CA LEU A 476 7.24 -32.32 -12.32
C LEU A 476 7.07 -33.79 -11.94
N SER A 477 5.84 -34.32 -11.99
CA SER A 477 5.60 -35.70 -11.60
C SER A 477 6.07 -36.70 -12.65
N ASN A 478 6.37 -36.26 -13.88
CA ASN A 478 7.03 -36.99 -14.98
C ASN A 478 7.55 -35.94 -15.99
N GLU A 479 8.68 -36.21 -16.66
CA GLU A 479 9.04 -35.46 -17.86
C GLU A 479 7.90 -35.64 -18.88
N ASN A 480 7.25 -34.55 -19.31
CA ASN A 480 6.49 -34.60 -20.56
C ASN A 480 7.49 -35.02 -21.64
N PRO A 481 7.22 -36.07 -22.45
CA PRO A 481 8.11 -36.39 -23.55
C PRO A 481 8.19 -35.18 -24.47
N MET A 482 9.43 -34.86 -24.86
CA MET A 482 9.84 -33.77 -25.76
C MET A 482 8.97 -33.64 -27.00
#